data_AF-A0A068S3Q0-F1
#
_entry.id   AF-A0A068S3Q0-F1
#
_cell.length_a   1.000
_cell.length_b   1.000
_cell.length_c   1.000
_cell.angle_alpha   90.00
_cell.angle_beta   90.00
_cell.angle_gamma   90.00
#
_symmetry.space_group_name_H-M   'P 1'
#
loop_
_entity.id
_entity.type
_entity.pdbx_description
1 polymer ?
#
loop_
_entity_poly.entity_id
_entity_poly.type
_entity_poly.pdbx_seq_one_letter_code
_entity_poly.pdbx_strand_id
1 'polypeptide(L)'
;MRPDAISTPLRSDWDVAGHPTCTLWWPARSQKAETVILFIPGNPGLIDYYTEFLEKVYQQASPNVEIFGVSQLGMSASSPPDKEYTFQEQIDHKVFCFDMLQKANPDARIIIMGHSIGAYLAAEVVKQRPTAVSRVFGLFPCLYDIGKTPKGIRIQEIALSA
;
A
#
# COMPACT_ATOMS: atom_id res chain seq x y z
N MET A 1 -13.73 21.81 5.00
CA MET A 1 -13.43 21.64 6.44
C MET A 1 -14.10 20.34 6.87
N ARG A 2 -13.37 19.34 7.40
CA ARG A 2 -13.96 18.06 7.83
C ARG A 2 -14.84 18.29 9.07
N PRO A 3 -16.02 17.67 9.20
CA PRO A 3 -16.79 17.73 10.45
C PRO A 3 -15.99 17.11 11.61
N ASP A 4 -15.98 17.76 12.77
CA ASP A 4 -15.27 17.29 13.97
C ASP A 4 -15.75 15.91 14.46
N ALA A 5 -16.94 15.49 14.04
CA ALA A 5 -17.54 14.20 14.41
C ALA A 5 -16.91 12.96 13.74
N ILE A 6 -16.08 13.14 12.71
CA ILE A 6 -15.51 12.03 11.94
C ILE A 6 -14.03 11.84 12.28
N SER A 7 -13.69 10.70 12.90
CA SER A 7 -12.33 10.30 13.24
C SER A 7 -11.60 9.65 12.05
N THR A 8 -10.28 9.79 12.02
CA THR A 8 -9.40 9.08 11.08
C THR A 8 -8.79 7.82 11.70
N PRO A 9 -8.38 6.85 10.87
CA PRO A 9 -8.61 6.78 9.43
C PRO A 9 -10.06 6.51 9.05
N LEU A 10 -10.45 6.99 7.88
CA LEU A 10 -11.64 6.51 7.18
C LEU A 10 -11.35 5.12 6.63
N ARG A 11 -12.27 4.17 6.85
CA ARG A 11 -12.16 2.79 6.36
C ARG A 11 -13.13 2.59 5.21
N SER A 12 -12.65 2.03 4.10
CA SER A 12 -13.52 1.64 2.99
C SER A 12 -12.89 0.54 2.15
N ASP A 13 -13.72 -0.16 1.38
CA ASP A 13 -13.26 -1.04 0.31
C ASP A 13 -13.27 -0.28 -1.01
N TRP A 14 -12.09 -0.17 -1.65
CA TRP A 14 -11.97 0.36 -2.99
C TRP A 14 -12.18 -0.74 -4.01
N ASP A 15 -12.89 -0.44 -5.09
CA ASP A 15 -12.85 -1.25 -6.29
C ASP A 15 -11.61 -0.87 -7.11
N VAL A 16 -10.60 -1.74 -7.09
CA VAL A 16 -9.36 -1.58 -7.85
C VAL A 16 -9.37 -2.59 -8.99
N ALA A 17 -9.73 -2.13 -10.19
CA ALA A 17 -9.81 -2.96 -11.40
C ALA A 17 -10.71 -4.21 -11.25
N GLY A 18 -11.84 -4.09 -10.57
CA GLY A 18 -12.78 -5.20 -10.31
C GLY A 18 -12.46 -6.00 -9.04
N HIS A 19 -11.52 -5.52 -8.21
CA HIS A 19 -11.11 -6.20 -6.98
C HIS A 19 -11.38 -5.35 -5.73
N PRO A 20 -12.19 -5.85 -4.78
CA PRO A 20 -12.41 -5.19 -3.50
C PRO A 20 -11.10 -5.15 -2.71
N THR A 21 -10.73 -3.96 -2.25
CA THR A 21 -9.45 -3.70 -1.60
C THR A 21 -9.69 -2.90 -0.33
N CYS A 22 -9.41 -3.49 0.84
CA CYS A 22 -9.51 -2.76 2.12
C CYS A 22 -8.50 -1.62 2.14
N THR A 23 -9.00 -0.42 2.41
CA THR A 23 -8.21 0.82 2.45
C THR A 23 -8.42 1.58 3.74
N LEU A 24 -7.35 2.27 4.16
CA LEU A 24 -7.39 3.29 5.20
C LEU A 24 -7.01 4.63 4.58
N TRP A 25 -7.77 5.65 4.92
CA TRP A 25 -7.54 7.00 4.41
C TRP A 25 -7.44 8.02 5.55
N TRP A 26 -6.32 8.73 5.58
CA TRP A 26 -6.12 9.94 6.37
C TRP A 26 -6.11 11.15 5.41
N PRO A 27 -7.23 11.87 5.26
CA PRO A 27 -7.31 13.04 4.40
C PRO A 27 -6.34 14.13 4.86
N ALA A 28 -5.88 14.98 3.95
CA ALA A 28 -5.10 16.16 4.35
C ALA A 28 -5.86 17.03 5.38
N ARG A 29 -5.13 17.63 6.32
CA ARG A 29 -5.68 18.57 7.31
C ARG A 29 -5.92 19.96 6.72
N SER A 30 -5.27 20.32 5.62
CA SER A 30 -5.54 21.52 4.82
C SER A 30 -6.67 21.30 3.82
N GLN A 31 -7.11 22.37 3.15
CA GLN A 31 -8.15 22.28 2.12
C GLN A 31 -7.72 21.54 0.84
N LYS A 32 -6.41 21.54 0.54
CA LYS A 32 -5.82 20.86 -0.62
C LYS A 32 -4.67 19.97 -0.15
N ALA A 33 -4.62 18.73 -0.65
CA ALA A 33 -3.45 17.86 -0.53
C ALA A 33 -2.42 18.24 -1.60
N GLU A 34 -1.19 18.53 -1.18
CA GLU A 34 -0.05 18.74 -2.09
C GLU A 34 0.82 17.50 -2.22
N THR A 35 0.69 16.58 -1.27
CA THR A 35 1.40 15.30 -1.26
C THR A 35 0.44 14.19 -0.86
N VAL A 36 0.46 13.12 -1.64
CA VAL A 36 -0.30 11.90 -1.36
C VAL A 36 0.70 10.78 -1.09
N ILE A 37 0.58 10.12 0.05
CA ILE A 37 1.36 8.94 0.40
C ILE A 37 0.51 7.71 0.09
N LEU A 38 0.96 6.87 -0.84
CA LEU A 38 0.47 5.50 -1.00
C LEU A 38 1.29 4.57 -0.10
N PHE A 39 0.66 3.99 0.91
CA PHE A 39 1.27 3.00 1.78
C PHE A 39 0.93 1.57 1.33
N ILE A 40 1.97 0.76 1.15
CA ILE A 40 1.88 -0.65 0.73
C ILE A 40 2.40 -1.55 1.88
N PRO A 41 1.52 -2.37 2.50
CA PRO A 41 1.87 -3.19 3.63
C PRO A 41 2.76 -4.39 3.23
N GLY A 42 3.57 -4.84 4.19
CA GLY A 42 4.18 -6.17 4.15
C GLY A 42 3.21 -7.25 4.67
N ASN A 43 3.70 -8.49 4.85
CA ASN A 43 2.91 -9.60 5.40
C ASN A 43 2.38 -9.26 6.81
N PRO A 44 1.12 -9.61 7.15
CA PRO A 44 0.18 -10.47 6.43
C PRO A 44 -0.60 -9.78 5.29
N GLY A 45 -0.25 -8.56 4.88
CA GLY A 45 -0.88 -7.87 3.75
C GLY A 45 -2.10 -7.02 4.11
N LEU A 46 -2.54 -7.05 5.38
CA LEU A 46 -3.66 -6.26 5.88
C LEU A 46 -3.22 -4.85 6.26
N ILE A 47 -3.93 -3.83 5.77
CA ILE A 47 -3.61 -2.45 6.07
C ILE A 47 -3.89 -2.06 7.53
N ASP A 48 -4.90 -2.65 8.16
CA ASP A 48 -5.28 -2.32 9.54
C ASP A 48 -4.16 -2.56 10.56
N TYR A 49 -3.24 -3.49 10.25
CA TYR A 49 -2.04 -3.73 11.07
C TYR A 49 -1.16 -2.47 11.22
N TYR A 50 -1.23 -1.54 10.26
CA TYR A 50 -0.42 -0.33 10.23
C TYR A 50 -1.16 0.91 10.73
N THR A 51 -2.38 0.77 11.25
CA THR A 51 -3.23 1.90 11.68
C THR A 51 -2.49 2.82 12.65
N GLU A 52 -1.92 2.28 13.72
CA GLU A 52 -1.24 3.08 14.75
C GLU A 52 0.02 3.77 14.20
N PHE A 53 0.81 3.04 13.41
CA PHE A 53 2.00 3.58 12.77
C PHE A 53 1.65 4.75 11.84
N LEU A 54 0.67 4.57 10.96
CA LEU A 54 0.25 5.58 10.00
C LEU A 54 -0.44 6.77 10.66
N GLU A 55 -1.17 6.56 11.75
CA GLU A 55 -1.72 7.64 12.57
C GLU A 55 -0.59 8.52 13.15
N LYS A 56 0.50 7.92 13.65
CA LYS A 56 1.66 8.68 14.14
C LYS A 56 2.38 9.43 13.03
N VAL A 57 2.54 8.81 11.86
CA VAL A 57 3.09 9.48 10.67
C VAL A 57 2.22 10.66 10.27
N TYR A 58 0.90 10.45 10.18
CA TYR A 58 -0.06 11.49 9.81
C TYR A 58 -0.03 12.68 10.78
N GLN A 59 -0.02 12.43 12.09
CA GLN A 59 0.03 13.47 13.12
C GLN A 59 1.29 14.35 13.01
N GLN A 60 2.42 13.77 12.59
CA GLN A 60 3.69 14.48 12.45
C GLN A 60 3.93 15.07 11.05
N ALA A 61 3.16 14.62 10.04
CA ALA A 61 3.27 15.12 8.68
C ALA A 61 2.81 16.57 8.55
N SER A 62 3.20 17.24 7.47
CA SER A 62 2.67 18.56 7.13
C SER A 62 1.14 18.51 6.89
N PRO A 63 0.38 19.59 7.16
CA PRO A 63 -1.08 19.59 7.01
C PRO A 63 -1.61 19.27 5.61
N ASN A 64 -0.79 19.46 4.58
CA ASN A 64 -1.06 19.19 3.16
C ASN A 64 -0.72 17.77 2.71
N VAL A 65 -0.37 16.87 3.65
CA VAL A 65 -0.11 15.46 3.39
C VAL A 65 -1.36 14.64 3.64
N GLU A 66 -1.71 13.83 2.65
CA GLU A 66 -2.75 12.82 2.70
C GLU A 66 -2.13 11.42 2.64
N ILE A 67 -2.73 10.44 3.31
CA ILE A 67 -2.22 9.06 3.34
C ILE A 67 -3.32 8.09 2.94
N PHE A 68 -3.05 7.25 1.93
CA PHE A 68 -3.84 6.08 1.57
C PHE A 68 -3.05 4.81 1.82
N GLY A 69 -3.54 3.97 2.72
CA GLY A 69 -3.08 2.61 2.88
C GLY A 69 -3.95 1.64 2.11
N VAL A 70 -3.35 0.70 1.38
CA VAL A 70 -4.08 -0.32 0.61
C VAL A 70 -3.62 -1.72 1.00
N SER A 71 -4.56 -2.60 1.36
CA SER A 71 -4.22 -4.01 1.63
C SER A 71 -3.71 -4.71 0.36
N GLN A 72 -2.96 -5.79 0.52
CA GLN A 72 -2.61 -6.68 -0.60
C GLN A 72 -3.88 -7.26 -1.24
N LEU A 73 -3.80 -7.58 -2.53
CA LEU A 73 -4.92 -8.14 -3.28
C LEU A 73 -5.37 -9.46 -2.64
N GLY A 74 -6.68 -9.64 -2.48
CA GLY A 74 -7.28 -10.81 -1.83
C GLY A 74 -7.44 -10.70 -0.31
N MET A 75 -6.97 -9.62 0.33
CA MET A 75 -7.06 -9.43 1.78
C MET A 75 -8.32 -8.69 2.26
N SER A 76 -9.24 -8.33 1.35
CA SER A 76 -10.52 -7.75 1.74
C SER A 76 -11.50 -8.83 2.17
N ALA A 77 -12.36 -8.53 3.15
CA ALA A 77 -13.43 -9.43 3.59
C ALA A 77 -14.41 -9.79 2.45
N SER A 78 -14.52 -8.94 1.43
CA SER A 78 -15.32 -9.21 0.22
C SER A 78 -14.54 -9.90 -0.90
N SER A 79 -13.27 -10.27 -0.68
CA SER A 79 -12.50 -11.05 -1.65
C SER A 79 -12.97 -12.49 -1.68
N PRO A 80 -12.93 -13.17 -2.84
CA PRO A 80 -13.23 -14.60 -2.91
C PRO A 80 -12.24 -15.39 -2.03
N PRO A 81 -12.72 -16.23 -1.10
CA PRO A 81 -11.88 -16.84 -0.05
C PRO A 81 -10.83 -17.82 -0.61
N ASP A 82 -11.14 -18.49 -1.72
CA ASP A 82 -10.28 -19.53 -2.31
C ASP A 82 -9.51 -19.04 -3.55
N LYS A 83 -9.53 -17.73 -3.82
CA LYS A 83 -8.80 -17.18 -4.96
C LYS A 83 -7.38 -16.82 -4.53
N GLU A 84 -6.43 -17.59 -5.04
CA GLU A 84 -5.02 -17.22 -4.99
C GLU A 84 -4.68 -16.22 -6.09
N TYR A 85 -3.78 -15.31 -5.78
CA TYR A 85 -3.29 -14.30 -6.70
C TYR A 85 -1.78 -14.47 -6.88
N THR A 86 -1.35 -14.46 -8.13
CA THR A 86 0.06 -14.46 -8.48
C THR A 86 0.75 -13.20 -7.99
N PHE A 87 2.07 -13.26 -7.86
CA PHE A 87 2.85 -12.09 -7.49
C PHE A 87 2.78 -10.97 -8.54
N GLN A 88 2.64 -11.32 -9.82
CA GLN A 88 2.42 -10.33 -10.87
C GLN A 88 1.07 -9.61 -10.70
N GLU A 89 0.01 -10.33 -10.36
CA GLU A 89 -1.29 -9.70 -10.05
C GLU A 89 -1.20 -8.76 -8.83
N GLN A 90 -0.37 -9.08 -7.83
CA GLN A 90 -0.09 -8.16 -6.72
C GLN A 90 0.62 -6.88 -7.21
N ILE A 91 1.58 -7.00 -8.12
CA ILE A 91 2.27 -5.84 -8.72
C ILE A 91 1.27 -4.99 -9.50
N ASP A 92 0.52 -5.59 -10.41
CA ASP A 92 -0.44 -4.90 -11.28
C ASP A 92 -1.50 -4.18 -10.44
N HIS A 93 -1.98 -4.83 -9.37
CA HIS A 93 -2.90 -4.21 -8.41
C HIS A 93 -2.34 -2.93 -7.78
N LYS A 94 -1.06 -2.91 -7.39
CA LYS A 94 -0.44 -1.68 -6.83
C LYS A 94 -0.23 -0.60 -7.86
N VAL A 95 0.02 -0.97 -9.11
CA VAL A 95 0.06 -0.01 -10.23
C VAL A 95 -1.33 0.61 -10.44
N PHE A 96 -2.40 -0.19 -10.42
CA PHE A 96 -3.77 0.34 -10.50
C PHE A 96 -4.12 1.26 -9.32
N CYS A 97 -3.78 0.89 -8.08
CA CYS A 97 -3.95 1.78 -6.93
C CYS A 97 -3.24 3.12 -7.13
N PHE A 98 -1.99 3.09 -7.61
CA PHE A 98 -1.20 4.29 -7.88
C PHE A 98 -1.85 5.16 -8.96
N ASP A 99 -2.25 4.57 -10.08
CA ASP A 99 -2.86 5.29 -11.21
C ASP A 99 -4.20 5.94 -10.80
N MET A 100 -5.00 5.26 -9.98
CA MET A 100 -6.23 5.83 -9.41
C MET A 100 -5.94 7.06 -8.54
N LEU A 101 -4.93 6.97 -7.67
CA LEU A 101 -4.52 8.09 -6.83
C LEU A 101 -3.98 9.27 -7.65
N GLN A 102 -3.19 8.99 -8.69
CA GLN A 102 -2.66 10.00 -9.59
C GLN A 102 -3.78 10.71 -10.35
N LYS A 103 -4.75 9.96 -10.86
CA LYS A 103 -5.90 10.52 -11.55
C LYS A 103 -6.77 11.37 -10.63
N ALA A 104 -6.96 10.95 -9.37
CA ALA A 104 -7.73 11.69 -8.38
C ALA A 104 -7.01 12.94 -7.88
N ASN A 105 -5.66 12.98 -7.95
CA ASN A 105 -4.83 14.05 -7.41
C ASN A 105 -3.79 14.53 -8.45
N PRO A 106 -4.22 15.11 -9.60
CA PRO A 106 -3.33 15.39 -10.72
C PRO A 106 -2.23 16.41 -10.41
N ASP A 107 -2.45 17.30 -9.45
CA ASP A 107 -1.49 18.32 -9.03
C ASP A 107 -0.59 17.88 -7.86
N ALA A 108 -0.91 16.77 -7.20
CA ALA A 108 -0.21 16.35 -5.98
C ALA A 108 1.01 15.50 -6.33
N ARG A 109 2.07 15.65 -5.52
CA ARG A 109 3.21 14.73 -5.59
C ARG A 109 2.82 13.41 -4.93
N ILE A 110 3.00 12.30 -5.64
CA ILE A 110 2.77 10.97 -5.06
C ILE A 110 4.07 10.39 -4.53
N ILE A 111 4.05 10.00 -3.26
CA ILE A 111 5.12 9.28 -2.57
C ILE A 111 4.61 7.87 -2.31
N ILE A 112 5.47 6.87 -2.48
CA ILE A 112 5.15 5.49 -2.08
C ILE A 112 5.94 5.13 -0.82
N MET A 113 5.26 4.56 0.16
CA MET A 113 5.88 4.01 1.36
C MET A 113 5.57 2.52 1.42
N GLY A 114 6.59 1.68 1.36
CA GLY A 114 6.42 0.23 1.36
C GLY A 114 7.16 -0.41 2.54
N HIS A 115 6.50 -1.34 3.24
CA HIS A 115 7.13 -2.13 4.31
C HIS A 115 7.45 -3.54 3.85
N SER A 116 8.67 -4.04 4.12
CA SER A 116 9.08 -5.41 3.80
C SER A 116 8.81 -5.76 2.32
N ILE A 117 7.99 -6.77 2.02
CA ILE A 117 7.58 -7.11 0.64
C ILE A 117 6.82 -5.97 -0.05
N GLY A 118 6.11 -5.12 0.71
CA GLY A 118 5.47 -3.91 0.18
C GLY A 118 6.48 -2.90 -0.39
N ALA A 119 7.73 -2.90 0.10
CA ALA A 119 8.80 -2.09 -0.49
C ALA A 119 9.25 -2.62 -1.86
N TYR A 120 9.20 -3.94 -2.07
CA TYR A 120 9.41 -4.53 -3.38
C TYR A 120 8.31 -4.12 -4.35
N LEU A 121 7.05 -4.27 -3.95
CA LEU A 121 5.89 -3.85 -4.75
C LEU A 121 5.97 -2.36 -5.10
N ALA A 122 6.37 -1.50 -4.15
CA ALA A 122 6.62 -0.08 -4.39
C ALA A 122 7.68 0.15 -5.48
N ALA A 123 8.78 -0.61 -5.47
CA ALA A 123 9.82 -0.53 -6.49
C ALA A 123 9.30 -0.96 -7.87
N GLU A 124 8.45 -1.99 -7.94
CA GLU A 124 7.82 -2.41 -9.20
C GLU A 124 6.88 -1.34 -9.76
N VAL A 125 6.11 -0.66 -8.91
CA VAL A 125 5.30 0.50 -9.35
C VAL A 125 6.19 1.59 -9.95
N VAL A 126 7.33 1.89 -9.32
CA VAL A 126 8.29 2.89 -9.84
C VAL A 126 8.86 2.47 -11.18
N LYS A 127 9.21 1.20 -11.37
CA LYS A 127 9.69 0.70 -12.68
C LYS A 127 8.67 0.93 -13.79
N GLN A 128 7.38 0.77 -13.49
CA GLN A 128 6.30 0.97 -14.45
C GLN A 128 5.86 2.44 -14.60
N ARG A 129 6.13 3.30 -13.61
CA ARG A 129 5.75 4.72 -13.58
C ARG A 129 6.92 5.62 -13.14
N PRO A 130 8.08 5.57 -13.83
CA PRO A 130 9.35 6.12 -13.32
C PRO A 130 9.37 7.64 -13.14
N THR A 131 8.55 8.37 -13.89
CA THR A 131 8.47 9.84 -13.84
C THR A 131 7.34 10.36 -12.95
N ALA A 132 6.39 9.50 -12.58
CA ALA A 132 5.20 9.89 -11.83
C ALA A 132 5.40 9.80 -10.32
N VAL A 133 6.30 8.92 -9.86
CA VAL A 133 6.59 8.73 -8.43
C VAL A 133 7.62 9.77 -7.98
N SER A 134 7.25 10.63 -7.03
CA SER A 134 8.13 11.67 -6.51
C SER A 134 9.22 11.13 -5.58
N ARG A 135 8.89 10.12 -4.76
CA ARG A 135 9.81 9.50 -3.79
C ARG A 135 9.30 8.14 -3.34
N VAL A 136 10.23 7.27 -2.95
CA VAL A 136 9.93 6.00 -2.27
C VAL A 136 10.59 5.97 -0.89
N PHE A 137 9.83 5.56 0.12
CA PHE A 137 10.33 5.18 1.44
C PHE A 137 10.21 3.66 1.62
N GLY A 138 11.36 2.96 1.60
CA GLY A 138 11.43 1.52 1.87
C GLY A 138 11.68 1.27 3.35
N LEU A 139 10.66 0.79 4.07
CA LEU A 139 10.76 0.46 5.49
C LEU A 139 11.18 -1.00 5.64
N PHE A 140 12.43 -1.22 6.06
CA PHE A 140 13.04 -2.55 6.20
C PHE A 140 12.84 -3.39 4.92
N PRO A 141 13.34 -2.90 3.77
CA PRO A 141 12.84 -3.31 2.47
C PRO A 141 13.31 -4.71 2.12
N CYS A 142 12.42 -5.47 1.48
CA CYS A 142 12.75 -6.80 1.01
C CYS A 142 13.08 -6.80 -0.50
N LEU A 143 14.30 -6.38 -0.86
CA LEU A 143 14.70 -6.18 -2.26
C LEU A 143 15.62 -7.28 -2.83
N TYR A 144 16.03 -8.24 -2.00
CA TYR A 144 16.97 -9.31 -2.37
C TYR A 144 16.31 -10.68 -2.23
N ASP A 145 16.72 -11.66 -3.05
CA ASP A 145 16.16 -13.01 -3.20
C ASP A 145 15.81 -13.70 -1.85
N ILE A 146 14.60 -13.48 -1.31
CA ILE A 146 14.12 -14.14 -0.09
C ILE A 146 14.31 -15.65 -0.19
N GLY A 147 13.96 -16.22 -1.34
CA GLY A 147 14.02 -17.67 -1.59
C GLY A 147 15.44 -18.25 -1.47
N LYS A 148 16.48 -17.41 -1.59
CA LYS A 148 17.88 -17.84 -1.44
C LYS A 148 18.45 -17.57 -0.04
N THR A 149 17.69 -16.91 0.83
CA THR A 149 18.11 -16.77 2.23
C THR A 149 18.01 -18.13 2.94
N PRO A 150 18.84 -18.43 3.95
CA PRO A 150 18.78 -19.71 4.67
C PRO A 150 17.40 -20.03 5.24
N LYS A 151 16.64 -19.00 5.64
CA LYS A 151 15.25 -19.13 6.10
C LYS A 151 14.27 -19.38 4.96
N GLY A 152 14.46 -18.73 3.81
CA GLY A 152 13.63 -18.94 2.61
C GLY A 152 13.78 -20.33 2.02
N ILE A 153 15.02 -20.83 1.92
CA ILE A 153 15.32 -22.20 1.48
C ILE A 153 14.64 -23.22 2.39
N ARG A 154 14.78 -23.07 3.71
CA ARG A 154 14.20 -24.00 4.70
C ARG A 154 12.67 -24.05 4.66
N ILE A 155 12.00 -22.92 4.37
CA ILE A 155 10.53 -22.88 4.20
C ILE A 155 10.12 -23.55 2.88
N GLN A 156 10.87 -23.34 1.79
CA GLN A 156 10.61 -24.00 0.51
C GLN A 156 10.77 -25.52 0.60
N GLU A 157 11.81 -25.99 1.29
CA GLU A 157 12.03 -27.43 1.54
C GLU A 157 10.87 -28.06 2.30
N ILE A 158 10.36 -27.38 3.35
CA ILE A 158 9.21 -27.85 4.12
C ILE A 158 7.95 -27.90 3.24
N ALA A 159 7.68 -26.85 2.46
CA ALA A 159 6.50 -26.75 1.61
C ALA A 159 6.49 -27.76 0.45
N LEU A 160 7.65 -28.18 -0.05
CA LEU A 160 7.78 -29.22 -1.08
C LEU A 160 7.78 -30.65 -0.51
N SER A 161 7.90 -30.78 0.81
CA SER A 161 7.92 -32.07 1.52
C SER A 161 6.59 -32.44 2.19
N ALA A 162 5.56 -31.59 2.03
CA ALA A 162 4.19 -31.78 2.49
C ALA A 162 3.27 -32.08 1.30
#